data_AF-A0A9Q0FFV2-F1
#
_entry.id   AF-A0A9Q0FFV2-F1
#
_cell.length_a   1.000
_cell.length_b   1.000
_cell.length_c   1.000
_cell.angle_alpha   90.00
_cell.angle_beta   90.00
_cell.angle_gamma   90.00
#
_symmetry.space_group_name_H-M   'P 1'
#
loop_
_entity.id
_entity.type
_entity.pdbx_description
1 polymer ?
#
loop_
_entity_poly.entity_id
_entity_poly.type
_entity_poly.pdbx_seq_one_letter_code
_entity_poly.pdbx_strand_id
1 'polypeptide(L)'
;MSGFGKELGWVKLVGFPPSCLGEASLQVPQQKNDYDCGLFVLYFMERFIEEAPQRLKKRDLEMFGKQWFKPEEASNLRTRIQSLLMDEFENADNDLNVSDSPPSSGGGTTP
;
A
#
# COMPACT_ATOMS: atom_id res chain seq x y z
N MET A 1 36.65 -20.40 17.55
CA MET A 1 35.53 -20.17 18.49
C MET A 1 34.36 -19.62 17.68
N SER A 2 33.29 -20.43 17.57
CA SER A 2 31.87 -20.07 17.36
C SER A 2 31.56 -18.74 16.66
N GLY A 3 30.92 -18.66 15.48
CA GLY A 3 29.77 -19.43 15.04
C GLY A 3 28.46 -18.78 15.52
N PHE A 4 27.80 -17.99 14.66
CA PHE A 4 26.34 -17.86 14.65
C PHE A 4 25.87 -17.42 13.26
N GLY A 5 25.60 -18.41 12.42
CA GLY A 5 24.89 -18.22 11.17
C GLY A 5 23.43 -17.87 11.42
N LYS A 6 22.94 -16.84 10.74
CA LYS A 6 21.51 -16.57 10.58
C LYS A 6 21.28 -15.82 9.28
N GLU A 7 21.48 -16.53 8.17
CA GLU A 7 21.04 -16.08 6.84
C GLU A 7 20.60 -17.26 5.97
N LEU A 8 19.95 -18.27 6.56
CA LEU A 8 19.45 -19.45 5.83
C LEU A 8 18.05 -19.91 6.28
N GLY A 9 17.28 -19.02 6.92
CA GLY A 9 15.94 -19.37 7.43
C GLY A 9 14.82 -19.29 6.38
N TRP A 10 14.87 -18.29 5.48
CA TRP A 10 13.74 -17.99 4.57
C TRP A 10 13.84 -18.70 3.22
N VAL A 11 15.05 -18.97 2.75
CA VAL A 11 15.30 -19.52 1.39
C VAL A 11 14.86 -20.98 1.23
N LYS A 12 14.66 -21.72 2.33
CA LYS A 12 14.26 -23.14 2.31
C LYS A 12 12.75 -23.36 2.26
N LEU A 13 11.94 -22.32 2.50
CA LEU A 13 10.49 -22.44 2.60
C LEU A 13 9.77 -22.43 1.23
N VAL A 14 10.41 -21.90 0.18
CA VAL A 14 9.78 -21.69 -1.14
C VAL A 14 10.31 -22.59 -2.27
N GLY A 15 11.27 -23.49 -1.98
CA GLY A 15 11.71 -24.51 -2.96
C GLY A 15 12.43 -23.98 -4.21
N PHE A 16 12.83 -22.70 -4.24
CA PHE A 16 13.60 -22.13 -5.36
C PHE A 16 15.11 -22.19 -5.08
N PRO A 17 15.92 -22.75 -5.99
CA PRO A 17 17.38 -22.67 -5.91
C PRO A 17 17.83 -21.19 -5.93
N PRO A 18 18.87 -20.81 -5.17
CA PRO A 18 19.39 -19.44 -5.13
C PRO A 18 19.78 -18.88 -6.51
N SER A 19 20.14 -19.76 -7.45
CA SER A 19 20.50 -19.42 -8.82
C SER A 19 19.32 -19.01 -9.71
N CYS A 20 18.07 -19.18 -9.26
CA CYS A 20 16.86 -18.89 -10.03
C CYS A 20 16.31 -17.48 -9.77
N LEU A 21 16.76 -16.81 -8.72
CA LEU A 21 16.37 -15.45 -8.37
C LEU A 21 17.41 -14.48 -8.95
N GLY A 22 17.13 -13.96 -10.14
CA GLY A 22 17.91 -12.87 -10.70
C GLY A 22 17.57 -11.56 -9.99
N GLU A 23 18.58 -10.85 -9.52
CA GLU A 23 18.44 -9.47 -9.06
C GLU A 23 18.42 -8.52 -10.28
N ALA A 24 17.53 -7.54 -10.26
CA ALA A 24 17.48 -6.49 -11.26
C ALA A 24 17.32 -5.13 -10.56
N SER A 25 18.29 -4.24 -10.74
CA SER A 25 18.19 -2.85 -10.31
C SER A 25 17.39 -2.05 -11.32
N LEU A 26 16.28 -1.45 -10.88
CA LEU A 26 15.46 -0.57 -11.70
C LEU A 26 15.65 0.89 -11.31
N GLN A 27 15.80 1.73 -12.32
CA GLN A 27 15.93 3.17 -12.16
C GLN A 27 14.54 3.80 -12.22
N VAL A 28 13.84 3.80 -11.09
CA VAL A 28 12.50 4.38 -10.92
C VAL A 28 12.57 5.86 -10.51
N PRO A 29 11.50 6.65 -10.65
CA PRO A 29 11.46 8.02 -10.12
C PRO A 29 11.82 8.05 -8.64
N GLN A 30 12.68 8.97 -8.25
CA GLN A 30 13.17 9.12 -6.87
C GLN A 30 12.63 10.40 -6.26
N GLN A 31 12.35 10.35 -4.96
CA GLN A 31 12.06 11.54 -4.17
C GLN A 31 13.27 12.48 -4.12
N LYS A 32 13.00 13.77 -3.93
CA LYS A 32 14.05 14.79 -3.76
C LYS A 32 14.20 15.27 -2.31
N ASN A 33 13.26 14.90 -1.44
CA ASN A 33 13.27 15.23 -0.01
C ASN A 33 13.55 13.97 0.83
N ASP A 34 13.58 14.13 2.15
CA ASP A 34 13.92 13.12 3.15
C ASP A 34 12.69 12.47 3.83
N TYR A 35 11.46 12.87 3.48
CA TYR A 35 10.24 12.48 4.20
C TYR A 35 9.19 11.75 3.35
N ASP A 36 9.30 11.72 2.02
CA ASP A 36 8.28 11.11 1.14
C ASP A 36 8.51 9.63 0.83
N CYS A 37 9.47 8.95 1.49
CA CYS A 37 9.93 7.65 1.00
C CYS A 37 8.81 6.60 1.09
N GLY A 38 8.01 6.70 2.15
CA GLY A 38 6.79 5.91 2.32
C GLY A 38 5.75 6.20 1.23
N LEU A 39 5.57 7.46 0.83
CA LEU A 39 4.64 7.82 -0.25
C LEU A 39 5.07 7.24 -1.59
N PHE A 40 6.37 7.28 -1.89
CA PHE A 40 6.91 6.66 -3.11
C PHE A 40 6.71 5.15 -3.10
N VAL A 41 6.95 4.48 -1.97
CA VAL A 41 6.69 3.04 -1.81
C VAL A 41 5.20 2.71 -2.05
N LEU A 42 4.28 3.47 -1.46
CA LEU A 42 2.84 3.30 -1.67
C LEU A 42 2.47 3.50 -3.14
N TYR A 43 3.00 4.54 -3.77
CA TYR A 43 2.72 4.86 -5.17
C TYR A 43 3.29 3.79 -6.12
N PHE A 44 4.49 3.24 -5.85
CA PHE A 44 5.02 2.10 -6.60
C PHE A 44 4.08 0.91 -6.56
N MET A 45 3.50 0.60 -5.39
CA MET A 45 2.56 -0.52 -5.26
C MET A 45 1.25 -0.25 -6.00
N GLU A 46 0.68 0.95 -5.87
CA GLU A 46 -0.55 1.35 -6.59
C GLU A 46 -0.36 1.19 -8.11
N ARG A 47 0.68 1.83 -8.66
CA ARG A 47 1.00 1.76 -10.10
C ARG A 47 1.35 0.37 -10.56
N PHE A 48 2.08 -0.40 -9.76
CA PHE A 48 2.41 -1.79 -10.09
C PHE A 48 1.16 -2.66 -10.20
N ILE A 49 0.19 -2.52 -9.28
CA ILE A 49 -1.06 -3.27 -9.33
C ILE A 49 -1.89 -2.89 -10.58
N GLU A 50 -1.90 -1.61 -10.95
CA GLU A 50 -2.65 -1.10 -12.10
C GLU A 50 -2.02 -1.47 -13.46
N GLU A 51 -0.70 -1.39 -13.56
CA GLU A 51 0.01 -1.41 -14.85
C GLU A 51 0.78 -2.71 -15.12
N ALA A 52 1.11 -3.49 -14.09
CA ALA A 52 1.93 -4.67 -14.28
C ALA A 52 1.18 -5.70 -15.15
N PRO A 53 1.86 -6.34 -16.11
CA PRO A 53 1.28 -7.42 -16.86
C PRO A 53 0.95 -8.58 -15.91
N GLN A 54 -0.11 -9.32 -16.22
CA GLN A 54 -0.56 -10.47 -15.41
C GLN A 54 0.55 -11.51 -15.14
N ARG A 55 1.56 -11.58 -16.03
CA ARG A 55 2.78 -12.36 -15.82
C ARG A 55 4.01 -11.54 -16.15
N LEU A 56 4.62 -10.97 -15.11
CA LEU A 56 5.83 -10.15 -15.22
C LEU A 56 7.04 -10.97 -15.68
N LYS A 57 7.69 -10.53 -16.76
CA LYS A 57 8.96 -11.08 -17.26
C LYS A 57 10.05 -10.01 -17.20
N LYS A 58 11.31 -10.45 -17.28
CA LYS A 58 12.47 -9.54 -17.23
C LYS A 58 12.45 -8.41 -18.27
N ARG A 59 11.95 -8.69 -19.48
CA ARG A 59 11.80 -7.69 -20.55
C ARG A 59 10.75 -6.62 -20.24
N ASP A 60 9.76 -6.95 -19.41
CA ASP A 60 8.67 -6.04 -19.09
C ASP A 60 9.12 -5.00 -18.05
N LEU A 61 10.23 -5.24 -17.34
CA LEU A 61 10.77 -4.31 -16.32
C LEU A 61 11.16 -2.95 -16.89
N GLU A 62 11.43 -2.85 -18.20
CA GLU A 62 11.75 -1.58 -18.88
C GLU A 62 10.60 -0.57 -18.81
N MET A 63 9.36 -1.02 -18.56
CA MET A 63 8.21 -0.13 -18.39
C MET A 63 8.28 0.70 -17.10
N PHE A 64 9.00 0.21 -16.08
CA PHE A 64 9.12 0.83 -14.75
C PHE A 64 10.34 1.75 -14.64
N GLY A 65 10.57 2.57 -15.67
CA GLY A 65 11.77 3.42 -15.78
C GLY A 65 11.66 4.78 -15.08
N LYS A 66 12.64 5.66 -15.30
CA LYS A 66 12.71 7.01 -14.68
C LYS A 66 11.54 7.93 -15.04
N GLN A 67 10.76 7.56 -16.05
CA GLN A 67 9.58 8.30 -16.52
C GLN A 67 8.28 7.55 -16.20
N TRP A 68 8.33 6.55 -15.32
CA TRP A 68 7.15 5.78 -14.93
C TRP A 68 6.04 6.69 -14.37
N PHE A 69 6.42 7.72 -13.62
CA PHE A 69 5.54 8.79 -13.16
C PHE A 69 6.35 10.02 -12.77
N LYS A 70 5.67 11.14 -12.55
CA LYS A 70 6.28 12.38 -12.04
C LYS A 70 6.40 12.33 -10.50
N PRO A 71 7.53 12.71 -9.90
CA PRO A 71 7.71 12.72 -8.43
C PRO A 71 6.60 13.44 -7.65
N GLU A 72 5.99 14.45 -8.25
CA GLU A 72 4.89 15.22 -7.68
C GLU A 72 3.62 14.37 -7.51
N GLU A 73 3.38 13.38 -8.38
CA GLU A 73 2.22 12.47 -8.29
C GLU A 73 2.31 11.61 -7.02
N ALA A 74 3.48 11.02 -6.75
CA ALA A 74 3.72 10.29 -5.51
C ALA A 74 3.65 11.20 -4.28
N SER A 75 4.19 12.43 -4.38
CA SER A 75 4.14 13.40 -3.27
C SER A 75 2.71 13.83 -2.94
N ASN A 76 1.83 13.94 -3.94
CA ASN A 76 0.42 14.29 -3.78
C ASN A 76 -0.39 13.23 -3.03
N LEU A 77 0.13 11.99 -2.89
CA LEU A 77 -0.49 10.99 -2.03
C LEU A 77 -0.65 11.48 -0.59
N ARG A 78 0.20 12.40 -0.11
CA ARG A 78 0.05 12.97 1.22
C ARG A 78 -1.34 13.56 1.44
N THR A 79 -1.76 14.42 0.53
CA THR A 79 -3.07 15.10 0.60
C THR A 79 -4.19 14.08 0.46
N ARG A 80 -4.05 13.11 -0.44
CA ARG A 80 -5.05 12.06 -0.67
C ARG A 80 -5.22 11.17 0.58
N ILE A 81 -4.13 10.70 1.16
CA ILE A 81 -4.14 9.87 2.38
C ILE A 81 -4.74 10.66 3.53
N GLN A 82 -4.35 11.93 3.70
CA GLN A 82 -4.93 12.78 4.74
C GLN A 82 -6.44 12.93 4.59
N SER A 83 -6.93 13.20 3.37
CA SER A 83 -8.36 13.29 3.10
C SER A 83 -9.09 12.00 3.47
N LEU A 84 -8.58 10.86 2.99
CA LEU A 84 -9.17 9.55 3.26
C LEU A 84 -9.24 9.23 4.76
N LEU A 85 -8.19 9.57 5.51
CA LEU A 85 -8.17 9.36 6.95
C LEU A 85 -9.21 10.24 7.68
N MET A 86 -9.35 11.50 7.28
CA MET A 86 -10.36 12.39 7.86
C MET A 86 -11.77 11.89 7.56
N ASP A 87 -12.04 11.50 6.32
CA ASP A 87 -13.33 10.93 5.92
C ASP A 87 -13.66 9.67 6.73
N GLU A 88 -12.69 8.77 6.91
CA GLU A 88 -12.88 7.53 7.67
C GLU A 88 -13.14 7.80 9.16
N PHE A 89 -12.46 8.77 9.77
CA PHE A 89 -12.69 9.14 11.17
C PHE A 89 -14.05 9.80 11.38
N GLU A 90 -14.46 10.71 10.48
CA GLU A 90 -15.78 11.34 10.54
C GLU A 90 -16.90 10.31 10.37
N ASN A 91 -16.73 9.33 9.48
CA ASN A 91 -17.70 8.25 9.30
C ASN A 91 -17.84 7.40 10.57
N ALA A 92 -16.72 7.03 11.21
CA ALA A 92 -16.73 6.26 12.44
C ALA A 92 -17.45 6.99 13.59
N ASP A 93 -17.26 8.31 13.72
CA ASP A 93 -17.94 9.12 14.75
C ASP A 93 -19.46 9.20 14.50
N ASN A 94 -19.89 9.30 13.24
CA ASN A 94 -21.31 9.32 12.90
C ASN A 94 -22.01 7.99 13.23
N ASP A 95 -21.35 6.85 12.99
CA ASP A 95 -21.90 5.53 13.29
C ASP A 95 -22.13 5.31 14.80
N LEU A 96 -21.29 5.89 15.65
CA LEU A 96 -21.46 5.84 17.10
C LEU A 96 -22.68 6.66 17.56
N ASN A 97 -22.94 7.81 16.93
CA ASN A 97 -24.02 8.71 17.33
C ASN A 97 -25.43 8.21 16.94
N VAL A 98 -25.54 7.29 15.97
CA VAL A 98 -26.83 6.69 15.56
C VAL A 98 -27.36 5.68 16.59
N SER A 99 -26.48 5.13 17.43
CA SER A 99 -26.81 4.01 18.34
C SER A 99 -27.53 4.43 19.64
N ASP A 100 -27.56 5.73 19.96
CA ASP A 100 -28.14 6.26 21.22
C ASP A 100 -29.56 6.83 21.07
N SER A 101 -30.21 6.65 19.91
CA SER A 101 -31.61 7.06 19.75
C SER A 101 -32.55 6.08 20.48
N PRO A 102 -33.29 6.50 21.53
CA PRO A 102 -34.17 5.60 22.26
C PRO A 102 -35.30 5.10 21.35
N PRO A 103 -35.75 3.84 21.50
CA PRO A 103 -36.84 3.31 20.69
C PRO A 103 -38.10 4.14 20.95
N SER A 104 -38.58 4.78 19.88
CA SER A 104 -39.81 5.55 19.87
C SER A 104 -40.95 4.65 20.35
N SER A 105 -41.42 4.96 21.56
CA SER A 105 -42.41 4.16 22.27
C SER A 105 -43.74 4.23 21.52
N GLY A 106 -44.08 3.16 20.82
CA GLY A 106 -45.37 2.99 20.16
C GLY A 106 -46.50 2.99 21.20
N GLY A 107 -47.13 4.14 21.39
CA GLY A 107 -48.35 4.27 22.17
C GLY A 107 -49.53 3.68 21.42
N GLY A 108 -49.93 2.47 21.81
CA GLY A 108 -51.23 1.90 21.44
C GLY A 108 -52.35 2.59 22.22
N THR A 109 -53.41 2.97 21.52
CA THR A 109 -54.70 3.31 22.14
C THR A 109 -55.82 2.75 21.27
N THR A 110 -56.40 1.64 21.73
CA THR A 110 -57.83 1.30 21.59
C THR A 110 -58.58 1.90 22.79
N PRO A 111 -59.87 2.25 22.66
CA PRO A 111 -60.95 1.28 22.51
C PRO A 111 -61.73 1.35 21.19
#